data_AF-A0A8K0Q362-F1
#
_entry.id   AF-A0A8K0Q362-F1
#
_cell.length_a   1.000
_cell.length_b   1.000
_cell.length_c   1.000
_cell.angle_alpha   90.00
_cell.angle_beta   90.00
_cell.angle_gamma   90.00
#
_symmetry.space_group_name_H-M   'P 1'
#
loop_
_entity.id
_entity.type
_entity.pdbx_description
1 polymer ?
#
loop_
_entity_poly.entity_id
_entity_poly.type
_entity_poly.pdbx_seq_one_letter_code
_entity_poly.pdbx_strand_id
1 'polypeptide(L)'
;EVKVCELLREHAHPNIATYIGFIMQGDSIRGLCFATLFDKDLCLQGIESGIRHMHSLGLVHNDINPSNIMIDSADRPVIIDFGSCKQEGEKLGVKAGTWGWSIEGAEYALRENDFFGLSGLKTYLHSY
;
A
#
# COMPACT_ATOMS: atom_id res chain seq x y z
N GLU A 1 9.22 31.16 6.67
CA GLU A 1 8.93 29.82 6.11
C GLU A 1 7.42 29.58 5.96
N VAL A 2 6.64 29.54 7.05
CA VAL A 2 5.17 29.29 6.99
C VAL A 2 4.41 30.16 5.98
N LYS A 3 4.67 31.47 5.91
CA LYS A 3 4.02 32.34 4.91
C LYS A 3 4.32 31.93 3.46
N VAL A 4 5.52 31.42 3.19
CA VAL A 4 5.90 30.88 1.88
C VAL A 4 5.17 29.56 1.65
N CYS A 5 5.11 28.70 2.66
CA CYS A 5 4.39 27.44 2.60
C CYS A 5 2.88 27.62 2.37
N GLU A 6 2.25 28.62 3.01
CA GLU A 6 0.85 29.00 2.76
C GLU A 6 0.64 29.49 1.32
N LEU A 7 1.55 30.31 0.79
CA LEU A 7 1.50 30.75 -0.59
C LEU A 7 1.67 29.59 -1.58
N LEU A 8 2.62 28.68 -1.31
CA LEU A 8 2.84 27.48 -2.13
C LEU A 8 1.65 26.51 -2.07
N ARG A 9 0.89 26.49 -0.97
CA ARG A 9 -0.36 25.73 -0.84
C ARG A 9 -1.46 26.26 -1.77
N GLU A 10 -1.53 27.57 -1.98
CA GLU A 10 -2.45 28.19 -2.94
C GLU A 10 -2.03 28.01 -4.41
N HIS A 11 -0.75 27.68 -4.64
CA HIS A 11 -0.15 27.51 -5.97
C HIS A 11 0.62 26.19 -6.10
N ALA A 12 -0.10 25.07 -5.95
CA ALA A 12 0.51 23.74 -5.99
C ALA A 12 1.24 23.45 -7.31
N HIS A 13 2.42 22.83 -7.22
CA HIS A 13 3.25 22.44 -8.35
C HIS A 13 3.78 21.01 -8.18
N PRO A 14 3.80 20.16 -9.22
CA PRO A 14 4.17 18.74 -9.10
C PRO A 14 5.61 18.46 -8.64
N ASN A 15 6.51 19.45 -8.73
CA ASN A 15 7.90 19.35 -8.25
C ASN A 15 8.19 20.20 -7.01
N ILE A 16 7.16 20.59 -6.25
CA ILE A 16 7.30 21.31 -4.98
C ILE A 16 6.47 20.55 -3.92
N ALA A 17 7.05 20.31 -2.74
CA ALA A 17 6.39 19.55 -1.69
C ALA A 17 5.05 20.19 -1.27
N THR A 18 4.00 19.38 -1.19
CA THR A 18 2.66 19.83 -0.80
C THR A 18 2.65 20.14 0.69
N TYR A 19 2.54 21.41 1.04
CA TYR A 19 2.44 21.83 2.44
C TYR A 19 1.02 21.60 2.99
N ILE A 20 0.94 20.92 4.13
CA ILE A 20 -0.33 20.59 4.80
C ILE A 20 -0.61 21.56 5.96
N GLY A 21 0.43 22.04 6.64
CA GLY A 21 0.27 22.87 7.84
C GLY A 21 1.50 22.86 8.74
N PHE A 22 1.38 23.33 9.97
CA PHE A 22 2.45 23.33 10.96
C PHE A 22 1.99 22.80 12.32
N ILE A 23 2.94 22.40 13.16
CA ILE A 23 2.72 21.96 14.53
C ILE A 23 3.13 23.06 15.50
N MET A 24 2.24 23.39 16.44
CA MET A 24 2.49 24.34 17.54
C MET A 24 2.93 23.61 18.82
N GLN A 25 3.82 24.24 19.58
CA GLN A 25 4.06 23.93 20.99
C GLN A 25 4.04 25.23 21.79
N GLY A 26 2.97 25.39 22.58
CA GLY A 26 2.63 26.71 23.14
C GLY A 26 2.41 27.71 22.00
N ASP A 27 3.05 28.88 22.10
CA ASP A 27 2.94 29.95 21.11
C ASP A 27 3.96 29.87 19.97
N SER A 28 4.73 28.76 19.88
CA SER A 28 5.82 28.62 18.92
C SER A 28 5.62 27.45 17.96
N ILE A 29 5.95 27.68 16.69
CA ILE A 29 5.94 26.65 15.64
C ILE A 29 7.17 25.76 15.80
N ARG A 30 6.94 24.44 15.87
CA ARG A 30 7.99 23.42 16.08
C ARG A 30 8.29 22.59 14.84
N GLY A 31 7.37 22.54 13.88
CA GLY A 31 7.55 21.75 12.67
C GLY A 31 6.57 22.13 11.59
N LEU A 32 6.98 21.91 10.34
CA LEU A 32 6.14 22.02 9.16
C LEU A 32 5.77 20.62 8.69
N CYS A 33 4.51 20.45 8.31
CA CYS A 33 3.97 19.22 7.77
C CYS A 33 3.89 19.33 6.26
N PHE A 34 4.53 18.40 5.57
CA PHE A 34 4.45 18.26 4.11
C PHE A 34 3.89 16.88 3.79
N ALA A 35 2.97 16.81 2.83
CA ALA A 35 2.61 15.54 2.22
C ALA A 35 3.72 15.18 1.24
N THR A 36 4.32 14.01 1.44
CA THR A 36 4.85 13.28 0.29
C THR A 36 3.67 12.94 -0.61
N LEU A 37 3.80 13.13 -1.91
CA LEU A 37 2.80 12.73 -2.91
C LEU A 37 2.78 11.19 -3.01
N PHE A 38 2.45 10.50 -1.92
CA PHE A 38 2.14 9.08 -1.99
C PHE A 38 0.76 8.96 -2.61
N ASP A 39 0.75 8.78 -3.92
CA ASP A 39 -0.46 8.53 -4.67
C ASP A 39 -0.94 7.11 -4.37
N LYS A 40 -1.97 7.04 -3.53
CA LYS A 40 -2.56 5.77 -3.08
C LYS A 40 -3.13 4.97 -4.24
N ASP A 41 -3.69 5.64 -5.25
CA ASP A 41 -4.28 4.98 -6.41
C ASP A 41 -3.18 4.40 -7.31
N LEU A 42 -2.08 5.13 -7.53
CA LEU A 42 -0.91 4.61 -8.23
C LEU A 42 -0.25 3.46 -7.48
N CYS A 43 -0.19 3.52 -6.14
CA CYS A 43 0.28 2.42 -5.33
C CYS A 43 -0.59 1.17 -5.51
N LEU A 44 -1.91 1.29 -5.37
CA LEU A 44 -2.83 0.17 -5.54
C LEU A 44 -2.76 -0.44 -6.96
N GLN A 45 -2.65 0.40 -7.99
CA GLN A 45 -2.45 -0.05 -9.37
C GLN A 45 -1.13 -0.82 -9.54
N GLY A 46 -0.05 -0.35 -8.91
CA GLY A 46 1.25 -1.04 -8.93
C GLY A 46 1.18 -2.41 -8.25
N ILE A 47 0.52 -2.50 -7.10
CA ILE A 47 0.31 -3.77 -6.38
C ILE A 47 -0.55 -4.71 -7.21
N GLU A 48 -1.67 -4.23 -7.78
CA GLU A 48 -2.53 -5.03 -8.65
C GLU A 48 -1.77 -5.56 -9.88
N SER A 49 -0.95 -4.72 -10.50
CA SER A 49 -0.10 -5.13 -11.62
C SER A 49 0.87 -6.24 -11.23
N GLY A 50 1.49 -6.17 -10.04
CA GLY A 50 2.35 -7.22 -9.50
C GLY A 50 1.61 -8.54 -9.25
N ILE A 51 0.42 -8.47 -8.65
CA ILE A 51 -0.47 -9.63 -8.43
C ILE A 51 -0.82 -10.29 -9.76
N ARG A 52 -1.29 -9.51 -10.76
CA ARG A 52 -1.66 -10.05 -12.08
C ARG A 52 -0.47 -10.67 -12.80
N HIS A 53 0.73 -10.13 -12.62
CA HIS A 53 1.94 -10.73 -13.16
C HIS A 53 2.20 -12.12 -12.54
N MET A 54 2.13 -12.25 -11.20
CA MET A 54 2.24 -13.55 -10.53
C MET A 54 1.18 -14.54 -11.01
N HIS A 55 -0.08 -14.11 -11.11
CA HIS A 55 -1.18 -14.95 -11.60
C HIS A 55 -0.94 -15.42 -13.05
N SER A 56 -0.33 -14.59 -13.90
CA SER A 56 0.03 -14.99 -15.27
C SER A 56 1.09 -16.10 -15.33
N LEU A 57 1.86 -16.28 -14.25
CA LEU A 57 2.84 -17.35 -14.07
C LEU A 57 2.25 -18.57 -13.33
N GLY A 58 0.95 -18.58 -13.04
CA GLY A 58 0.29 -19.63 -12.27
C GLY A 58 0.56 -19.59 -10.77
N LEU A 59 1.07 -18.47 -10.24
CA LEU A 59 1.39 -18.28 -8.83
C LEU A 59 0.33 -17.43 -8.13
N VAL A 60 -0.05 -17.82 -6.91
CA VAL A 60 -0.92 -17.04 -6.01
C VAL A 60 -0.13 -16.73 -4.74
N HIS A 61 -0.14 -15.47 -4.27
CA HIS A 61 0.64 -15.05 -3.11
C HIS A 61 0.05 -15.57 -1.79
N ASN A 62 -1.28 -15.54 -1.66
CA ASN A 62 -2.08 -15.94 -0.50
C ASN A 62 -1.84 -15.15 0.79
N ASP A 63 -1.12 -14.02 0.72
CA ASP A 63 -0.83 -13.21 1.91
C ASP A 63 -0.54 -11.74 1.56
N ILE A 64 -1.40 -11.16 0.70
CA ILE A 64 -1.31 -9.74 0.35
C ILE A 64 -1.84 -8.90 1.52
N ASN A 65 -0.95 -8.10 2.12
CA ASN A 65 -1.24 -7.25 3.29
C ASN A 65 -0.19 -6.10 3.36
N PRO A 66 -0.36 -5.07 4.23
CA PRO A 66 0.53 -3.91 4.27
C PRO A 66 1.97 -4.24 4.67
N SER A 67 2.18 -5.24 5.54
CA SER A 67 3.53 -5.67 5.92
C SER A 67 4.29 -6.36 4.80
N ASN A 68 3.57 -6.87 3.79
CA ASN A 68 4.15 -7.54 2.63
C ASN A 68 4.27 -6.63 1.40
N ILE A 69 4.08 -5.31 1.57
CA ILE A 69 4.33 -4.31 0.54
C ILE A 69 5.43 -3.35 1.02
N MET A 70 6.54 -3.31 0.30
CA MET A 70 7.59 -2.29 0.48
C MET A 70 7.46 -1.19 -0.55
N ILE A 71 8.03 -0.02 -0.26
CA ILE A 71 8.22 1.06 -1.22
C ILE A 71 9.71 1.14 -1.57
N ASP A 72 10.03 1.12 -2.87
CA ASP A 72 11.40 1.26 -3.34
C ASP A 72 11.88 2.72 -3.36
N SER A 73 13.13 2.97 -3.77
CA SER A 73 13.70 4.32 -3.85
C SER A 73 13.08 5.21 -4.94
N ALA A 74 12.18 4.67 -5.77
CA ALA A 74 11.46 5.38 -6.82
C ALA A 74 9.96 5.50 -6.49
N ASP A 75 9.59 5.35 -5.22
CA ASP A 75 8.22 5.40 -4.71
C ASP A 75 7.28 4.35 -5.32
N ARG A 76 7.82 3.22 -5.80
CA ARG A 76 7.01 2.14 -6.38
C ARG A 76 6.74 1.05 -5.34
N PRO A 77 5.51 0.50 -5.30
CA PRO A 77 5.20 -0.63 -4.46
C PRO A 77 5.89 -1.90 -4.96
N VAL A 78 6.41 -2.68 -4.03
CA VAL A 78 7.09 -3.96 -4.26
C VAL A 78 6.47 -5.00 -3.34
N ILE A 79 5.90 -6.06 -3.93
CA ILE A 79 5.37 -7.21 -3.20
C ILE A 79 6.55 -8.04 -2.69
N ILE A 80 6.55 -8.37 -1.40
CA ILE A 80 7.57 -9.15 -0.72
C ILE A 80 6.95 -10.31 0.07
N ASP A 81 7.81 -11.17 0.62
CA ASP A 81 7.45 -12.35 1.43
C ASP A 81 6.56 -13.39 0.73
N PHE A 82 7.20 -14.20 -0.12
CA PHE A 82 6.55 -15.29 -0.85
C PHE A 82 6.39 -16.58 -0.03
N GLY A 83 6.50 -16.53 1.30
CA GLY A 83 6.43 -17.72 2.16
C GLY A 83 5.10 -18.50 2.08
N SER A 84 4.02 -17.80 1.73
CA SER A 84 2.67 -18.35 1.52
C SER A 84 2.35 -18.63 0.05
N CYS A 85 3.29 -18.35 -0.87
CA CYS A 85 3.05 -18.45 -2.30
C CYS A 85 2.92 -19.91 -2.74
N LYS A 86 1.98 -20.17 -3.65
CA LYS A 86 1.60 -21.51 -4.14
C LYS A 86 1.26 -21.48 -5.62
N GLN A 87 1.34 -22.65 -6.26
CA GLN A 87 0.74 -22.82 -7.58
C GLN A 87 -0.78 -22.72 -7.46
N GLU A 88 -1.42 -22.10 -8.46
CA GLU A 88 -2.86 -21.97 -8.53
C GLU A 88 -3.54 -23.35 -8.44
N GLY A 89 -4.49 -23.50 -7.52
CA GLY A 89 -5.19 -24.74 -7.23
C GLY A 89 -4.54 -25.66 -6.19
N GLU A 90 -3.34 -25.35 -5.69
CA GLU A 90 -2.73 -26.12 -4.60
C GLU A 90 -3.47 -25.91 -3.27
N LYS A 91 -3.46 -26.95 -2.42
CA LYS A 91 -4.00 -26.83 -1.06
C LYS A 91 -3.18 -25.86 -0.22
N LEU A 92 -3.89 -25.01 0.50
CA LEU A 92 -3.32 -24.14 1.52
C LEU A 92 -2.89 -24.97 2.73
N GLY A 93 -1.74 -24.62 3.31
CA GLY A 93 -1.25 -25.22 4.55
C GLY A 93 -1.82 -24.51 5.78
N VAL A 94 -1.44 -24.98 6.97
CA VAL A 94 -1.87 -24.41 8.27
C VAL A 94 -1.46 -22.93 8.44
N LYS A 95 -0.49 -22.45 7.66
CA LYS A 95 0.06 -21.08 7.67
C LYS A 95 -0.39 -20.23 6.47
N ALA A 96 -1.59 -20.44 5.94
CA ALA A 96 -2.03 -19.63 4.81
C ALA A 96 -2.65 -18.31 5.26
N GLY A 97 -1.96 -17.21 4.94
CA GLY A 97 -2.48 -15.87 5.04
C GLY A 97 -2.50 -15.27 6.45
N THR A 98 -2.50 -13.94 6.51
CA THR A 98 -2.59 -13.17 7.74
C THR A 98 -4.06 -12.95 8.17
N TRP A 99 -4.34 -13.09 9.46
CA TRP A 99 -5.68 -12.87 10.02
C TRP A 99 -6.19 -11.46 9.72
N GLY A 100 -7.44 -11.36 9.24
CA GLY A 100 -8.04 -10.10 8.79
C GLY A 100 -7.65 -9.65 7.38
N TRP A 101 -6.69 -10.34 6.74
CA TRP A 101 -6.20 -10.06 5.38
C TRP A 101 -6.46 -11.21 4.39
N SER A 102 -7.08 -12.30 4.88
CA SER A 102 -7.29 -13.53 4.12
C SER A 102 -8.75 -13.96 4.20
N ILE A 103 -9.23 -14.67 3.17
CA ILE A 103 -10.58 -15.25 3.16
C ILE A 103 -10.66 -16.35 4.22
N GLU A 104 -11.58 -16.20 5.17
CA GLU A 104 -11.81 -17.19 6.22
C GLU A 104 -12.26 -18.52 5.60
N GLY A 105 -11.59 -19.61 5.97
CA GLY A 105 -11.88 -20.94 5.45
C GLY A 105 -11.37 -21.21 4.03
N ALA A 106 -10.50 -20.36 3.47
CA ALA A 106 -9.85 -20.68 2.20
C ALA A 106 -9.03 -21.98 2.30
N GLU A 107 -9.33 -22.94 1.42
CA GLU A 107 -8.66 -24.24 1.38
C GLU A 107 -7.62 -24.36 0.25
N TYR A 108 -7.73 -23.52 -0.78
CA TYR A 108 -6.93 -23.61 -2.00
C TYR A 108 -6.34 -22.24 -2.37
N ALA A 109 -5.19 -22.28 -3.03
CA ALA A 109 -4.52 -21.12 -3.59
C ALA A 109 -5.28 -20.67 -4.84
N LEU A 110 -6.17 -19.70 -4.67
CA LEU A 110 -7.02 -19.14 -5.72
C LEU A 110 -6.74 -17.66 -5.89
N ARG A 111 -6.89 -17.14 -7.11
CA ARG A 111 -6.60 -15.73 -7.43
C ARG A 111 -7.41 -14.76 -6.56
N GLU A 112 -8.61 -15.16 -6.19
CA GLU A 112 -9.52 -14.40 -5.31
C GLU A 112 -8.90 -14.12 -3.95
N ASN A 113 -7.99 -14.97 -3.46
CA ASN A 113 -7.29 -14.77 -2.19
C ASN A 113 -6.44 -13.47 -2.24
N ASP A 114 -5.70 -13.26 -3.32
CA ASP A 114 -4.87 -12.06 -3.49
C ASP A 114 -5.72 -10.80 -3.72
N PHE A 115 -6.82 -10.92 -4.48
CA PHE A 115 -7.75 -9.80 -4.69
C PHE A 115 -8.51 -9.40 -3.41
N PHE A 116 -8.77 -10.35 -2.51
CA PHE A 116 -9.29 -10.06 -1.18
C PHE A 116 -8.30 -9.21 -0.38
N GLY A 117 -7.01 -9.62 -0.34
CA GLY A 117 -5.96 -8.85 0.31
C GLY A 117 -5.78 -7.45 -0.30
N LEU A 118 -5.82 -7.33 -1.64
CA LEU A 118 -5.78 -6.04 -2.34
C LEU A 118 -6.98 -5.14 -1.97
N SER A 119 -8.17 -5.71 -1.83
CA SER A 119 -9.36 -4.97 -1.38
C SER A 119 -9.19 -4.47 0.06
N GLY A 120 -8.58 -5.28 0.93
CA GLY A 120 -8.18 -4.88 2.28
C GLY A 120 -7.19 -3.71 2.26
N LEU A 121 -6.19 -3.76 1.37
CA LEU A 121 -5.19 -2.70 1.21
C LEU A 121 -5.82 -1.38 0.78
N LYS A 122 -6.79 -1.44 -0.14
CA LYS A 122 -7.56 -0.27 -0.56
C LYS A 122 -8.29 0.36 0.63
N THR A 123 -9.03 -0.42 1.41
CA THR A 123 -9.69 0.08 2.62
C THR A 123 -8.69 0.68 3.60
N TYR A 124 -7.57 0.01 3.85
CA TYR A 124 -6.52 0.47 4.75
C TYR A 124 -5.92 1.82 4.33
N LEU A 125 -5.54 1.97 3.05
CA LEU A 125 -4.95 3.20 2.54
C LEU A 125 -5.93 4.39 2.52
N HIS A 126 -7.23 4.15 2.31
CA HIS A 126 -8.24 5.22 2.35
C HIS A 126 -8.81 5.52 3.74
N SER A 127 -8.39 4.78 4.78
CA SER A 127 -8.81 5.03 6.17
C SER A 127 -8.00 6.12 6.89
N TYR A 128 -6.94 6.65 6.24
CA TYR A 128 -6.06 7.72 6.71
C TYR A 128 -5.94 8.82 5.66
#